data_AF-A0A7X7QV81-F1
#
_entry.id   AF-A0A7X7QV81-F1
#
_cell.length_a   1.000
_cell.length_b   1.000
_cell.length_c   1.000
_cell.angle_alpha   90.00
_cell.angle_beta   90.00
_cell.angle_gamma   90.00
#
_symmetry.space_group_name_H-M   'P 1'
#
loop_
_entity.id
_entity.type
_entity.pdbx_description
1 polymer ?
#
loop_
_entity_poly.entity_id
_entity_poly.type
_entity_poly.pdbx_seq_one_letter_code
_entity_poly.pdbx_strand_id
1 'polypeptide(L)'
;MINGKIGVFDSGIGGLTVLKEIIKQLPHEDIIYFGDGKRTPYGGKSKQTIELFALQSMKFLIQRGAKAIVIACNTVSSNAMD
;
A
#
# COMPACT_ATOMS: atom_id res chain seq x y z
N MET A 1 -2.09 -19.66 -13.86
CA MET A 1 -2.01 -18.20 -13.79
C MET A 1 -2.21 -17.79 -12.34
N ILE A 2 -1.43 -16.83 -11.83
CA ILE A 2 -1.65 -16.30 -10.48
C ILE A 2 -2.87 -15.37 -10.56
N ASN A 3 -4.04 -15.88 -10.17
CA ASN A 3 -5.26 -15.10 -10.04
C ASN A 3 -5.18 -14.20 -8.79
N GLY A 4 -5.68 -12.97 -8.88
CA GLY A 4 -5.74 -12.04 -7.75
C GLY A 4 -5.58 -10.58 -8.18
N LYS A 5 -5.76 -9.66 -7.22
CA LYS A 5 -5.75 -8.21 -7.44
C LYS A 5 -4.37 -7.62 -7.15
N ILE A 6 -4.04 -6.47 -7.73
CA ILE A 6 -2.89 -5.67 -7.25
C ILE A 6 -3.36 -4.88 -6.03
N GLY A 7 -2.75 -5.12 -4.88
CA GLY A 7 -2.96 -4.33 -3.67
C GLY A 7 -2.08 -3.08 -3.71
N VAL A 8 -2.64 -1.90 -3.48
CA VAL A 8 -1.89 -0.64 -3.37
C VAL A 8 -2.13 -0.08 -1.98
N PHE A 9 -1.07 0.14 -1.21
CA PHE A 9 -1.13 0.68 0.15
C PHE A 9 -0.51 2.08 0.20
N ASP A 10 -1.21 3.04 0.81
CA ASP A 10 -0.66 4.33 1.21
C ASP A 10 -1.08 4.69 2.64
N SER A 11 -0.32 5.55 3.33
CA SER A 11 -0.73 6.07 4.63
C SER A 11 -1.83 7.13 4.55
N GLY A 12 -2.08 7.71 3.36
CA GLY A 12 -3.08 8.76 3.15
C GLY A 12 -3.69 8.71 1.75
N ILE A 13 -3.81 9.88 1.12
CA ILE A 13 -4.35 10.06 -0.24
C ILE A 13 -3.26 10.27 -1.31
N GLY A 14 -2.00 10.43 -0.91
CA GLY A 14 -0.90 10.74 -1.82
C GLY A 14 -0.64 9.63 -2.84
N GLY A 15 -0.85 8.37 -2.40
CA GLY A 15 -0.72 7.18 -3.24
C GLY A 15 -1.74 7.07 -4.37
N LEU A 16 -2.75 7.94 -4.45
CA LEU A 16 -3.67 7.98 -5.61
C LEU A 16 -2.96 8.37 -6.91
N THR A 17 -1.85 9.11 -6.82
CA THR A 17 -1.00 9.43 -7.99
C THR A 17 -0.33 8.18 -8.55
N VAL A 18 0.21 7.31 -7.67
CA VAL A 18 0.76 6.01 -8.04
C VAL A 18 -0.33 5.09 -8.60
N LEU A 19 -1.50 5.05 -7.95
CA LEU A 19 -2.64 4.27 -8.42
C LEU A 19 -3.06 4.67 -9.85
N LYS A 20 -3.12 5.98 -10.14
CA LYS A 20 -3.46 6.49 -11.46
C LYS A 20 -2.50 5.97 -12.53
N GLU A 21 -1.20 5.94 -12.26
CA GLU A 21 -0.21 5.45 -13.22
C GLU A 21 -0.27 3.92 -13.38
N ILE A 22 -0.55 3.18 -12.30
CA ILE A 22 -0.78 1.72 -12.36
C ILE A 22 -1.98 1.43 -13.28
N ILE A 23 -3.11 2.10 -13.09
CA ILE A 23 -4.32 1.91 -13.92
C ILE A 23 -4.01 2.20 -15.40
N LYS A 24 -3.23 3.25 -15.67
CA LYS A 24 -2.86 3.63 -17.03
C LYS A 24 -1.98 2.58 -17.71
N GLN A 25 -1.01 2.00 -17.00
CA GLN A 25 -0.07 1.02 -17.57
C GLN A 25 -0.63 -0.41 -17.56
N LEU A 26 -1.51 -0.73 -16.62
CA LEU A 26 -2.11 -2.05 -16.43
C LEU A 26 -3.64 -1.95 -16.46
N PRO A 27 -4.25 -1.57 -17.61
CA PRO A 27 -5.69 -1.28 -17.71
C PRO A 27 -6.60 -2.51 -17.52
N HIS A 28 -6.02 -3.72 -17.52
CA HIS A 28 -6.75 -4.98 -17.40
C HIS A 28 -6.56 -5.66 -16.03
N GLU A 29 -5.85 -5.02 -15.10
CA GLU A 29 -5.63 -5.55 -13.76
C GLU A 29 -6.69 -5.03 -12.78
N ASP A 30 -7.21 -5.94 -11.96
CA ASP A 30 -8.07 -5.57 -10.84
C ASP A 30 -7.21 -5.02 -9.69
N ILE A 31 -7.63 -3.90 -9.10
CA ILE A 31 -6.85 -3.21 -8.07
C ILE A 31 -7.66 -3.05 -6.77
N ILE A 32 -6.99 -3.24 -5.63
CA ILE A 32 -7.49 -2.85 -4.31
C ILE A 32 -6.59 -1.75 -3.79
N TYR A 33 -7.16 -0.56 -3.54
CA TYR A 33 -6.45 0.51 -2.86
C TYR A 33 -6.82 0.52 -1.36
N PHE A 34 -5.81 0.58 -0.50
CA PHE A 34 -5.95 0.75 0.94
C PHE A 34 -5.20 2.00 1.40
N GLY A 35 -5.95 3.04 1.75
CA GLY A 35 -5.42 4.25 2.36
C GLY A 35 -5.64 4.22 3.88
N ASP A 36 -4.56 4.28 4.65
CA ASP A 36 -4.62 4.19 6.12
C ASP A 36 -4.82 5.55 6.82
N GLY A 37 -5.86 6.25 6.38
CA GLY A 37 -6.15 7.61 6.86
C GLY A 37 -6.34 7.74 8.37
N LYS A 38 -6.74 6.66 9.07
CA LYS A 38 -6.94 6.67 10.54
C LYS A 38 -5.65 6.83 11.33
N ARG A 39 -4.49 6.46 10.78
CA ARG A 39 -3.20 6.50 11.48
C ARG A 39 -2.22 7.51 10.87
N THR A 40 -2.67 8.27 9.86
CA THR A 40 -1.91 9.38 9.28
C THR A 40 -1.80 10.57 10.26
N PRO A 41 -0.71 11.36 10.20
CA PRO A 41 0.47 11.17 9.37
C PRO A 41 1.46 10.17 9.99
N TYR A 42 2.21 9.48 9.13
CA TYR A 42 3.23 8.52 9.56
C TYR A 42 4.56 9.16 9.94
N GLY A 43 4.90 10.33 9.39
CA GLY A 43 6.23 10.94 9.50
C GLY A 43 6.71 11.27 10.91
N GLY A 44 5.82 11.35 11.89
CA GLY A 44 6.17 11.58 13.31
C GLY A 44 6.27 10.31 14.16
N LYS A 45 6.16 9.12 13.56
CA LYS A 45 6.13 7.83 14.30
C LYS A 45 7.50 7.16 14.28
N SER A 46 7.75 6.29 15.25
CA SER A 46 8.97 5.49 15.28
C SER A 46 9.03 4.49 14.12
N LYS A 47 10.24 4.09 13.73
CA LYS A 47 10.49 3.09 12.70
C LYS A 47 9.67 1.81 12.94
N GLN A 48 9.72 1.28 14.16
CA GLN A 48 9.01 0.06 14.55
C GLN A 48 7.48 0.21 14.42
N THR A 49 6.96 1.40 14.71
CA THR A 49 5.53 1.69 14.55
C THR A 49 5.13 1.71 13.08
N ILE A 50 5.96 2.32 12.23
CA ILE A 50 5.74 2.39 10.78
C ILE A 50 5.77 0.97 10.17
N GLU A 51 6.76 0.15 10.55
CA GLU A 51 6.86 -1.26 10.15
C GLU A 51 5.63 -2.06 10.57
N LEU A 52 5.20 -1.93 11.84
CA LEU A 52 4.00 -2.60 12.33
C LEU A 52 2.75 -2.22 11.53
N PHE A 53 2.56 -0.94 11.23
CA PHE A 53 1.42 -0.49 10.44
C PHE A 53 1.48 -0.96 9.00
N ALA A 54 2.67 -0.95 8.39
CA ALA A 54 2.89 -1.47 7.05
C ALA A 54 2.55 -2.97 6.99
N LEU A 55 3.03 -3.77 7.94
CA LEU A 55 2.74 -5.21 8.04
C LEU A 55 1.24 -5.48 8.20
N GLN A 56 0.55 -4.72 9.06
CA GLN A 56 -0.91 -4.85 9.21
C GLN A 56 -1.67 -4.51 7.92
N SER A 57 -1.21 -3.49 7.20
CA SER A 57 -1.80 -3.05 5.93
C SER A 57 -1.58 -4.08 4.82
N MET A 58 -0.39 -4.67 4.75
CA MET A 58 -0.08 -5.77 3.83
C MET A 58 -0.93 -7.01 4.13
N LYS A 59 -1.03 -7.41 5.41
CA LYS A 59 -1.88 -8.54 5.83
C LYS A 59 -3.34 -8.33 5.41
N PHE A 60 -3.85 -7.11 5.58
CA PHE A 60 -5.19 -6.76 5.11
C PHE A 60 -5.34 -6.96 3.60
N LEU A 61 -4.40 -6.47 2.78
CA LEU A 61 -4.44 -6.63 1.33
C LEU A 61 -4.36 -8.11 0.91
N ILE A 62 -3.50 -8.90 1.55
CA ILE A 62 -3.39 -10.36 1.31
C ILE A 62 -4.73 -11.04 1.57
N GLN A 63 -5.38 -10.75 2.71
CA GLN A 63 -6.70 -11.30 3.05
C GLN A 63 -7.80 -10.90 2.05
N ARG A 64 -7.62 -9.79 1.34
CA ARG A 64 -8.53 -9.33 0.27
C ARG A 64 -8.20 -9.91 -1.11
N GLY A 65 -7.24 -10.82 -1.20
CA GLY A 65 -6.87 -11.51 -2.44
C GLY A 65 -5.84 -10.75 -3.28
N ALA A 66 -4.98 -9.95 -2.65
CA ALA A 66 -3.86 -9.33 -3.36
C ALA A 66 -2.84 -10.38 -3.79
N LYS A 67 -2.54 -10.47 -5.09
CA LYS A 67 -1.46 -11.31 -5.65
C LYS A 67 -0.09 -10.62 -5.64
N ALA A 68 -0.11 -9.29 -5.61
CA ALA A 68 1.05 -8.42 -5.54
C ALA A 68 0.68 -7.19 -4.71
N ILE A 69 1.65 -6.59 -4.01
CA ILE A 69 1.44 -5.40 -3.20
C ILE A 69 2.42 -4.31 -3.62
N VAL A 70 1.88 -3.12 -3.89
CA VAL A 70 2.63 -1.89 -4.13
C VAL A 70 2.51 -1.01 -2.89
N ILE A 71 3.66 -0.63 -2.33
CA ILE A 71 3.73 0.37 -1.25
C ILE A 71 3.89 1.74 -1.93
N ALA A 72 2.80 2.51 -1.96
CA ALA A 72 2.76 3.86 -2.51
C ALA A 72 3.11 4.95 -1.48
N CYS A 73 3.31 4.57 -0.21
CA CYS A 73 3.69 5.50 0.86
C CYS A 73 5.21 5.70 0.93
N ASN A 74 5.68 6.89 0.59
CA ASN A 74 7.11 7.22 0.69
C ASN A 74 7.65 7.03 2.11
N THR A 75 6.91 7.43 3.16
CA THR A 75 7.38 7.26 4.54
C THR A 75 7.64 5.79 4.89
N VAL A 76 6.79 4.88 4.42
CA VAL A 76 6.98 3.44 4.62
C VAL A 76 8.16 2.97 3.79
N SER A 77 8.22 3.33 2.51
CA SER A 77 9.32 2.93 1.62
C SER A 77 10.69 3.42 2.10
N SER A 78 10.79 4.55 2.79
CA SER A 78 12.07 5.07 3.30
C SER A 78 12.46 4.51 4.68
N ASN A 79 11.51 4.02 5.47
CA ASN A 79 11.74 3.67 6.87
C ASN A 79 11.46 2.21 7.23
N ALA A 80 10.80 1.44 6.36
CA ALA A 80 10.29 0.10 6.69
C ALA A 80 10.47 -0.87 5.51
N MET A 81 11.73 -1.09 5.10
CA MET A 81 12.13 -2.02 4.03
C MET A 81 13.04 -3.17 4.52
N ASP A 82 13.31 -3.26 5.81
CA ASP A 82 14.15 -4.31 6.40
C ASP A 82 13.36 -5.57 6.81
#